data_AF-A0A9D4E383-F1
#
_entry.id   AF-A0A9D4E383-F1
#
_cell.length_a   1.000
_cell.length_b   1.000
_cell.length_c   1.000
_cell.angle_alpha   90.00
_cell.angle_beta   90.00
_cell.angle_gamma   90.00
#
_symmetry.space_group_name_H-M   'P 1'
#
loop_
_entity.id
_entity.type
_entity.pdbx_description
1 polymer ?
#
loop_
_entity_poly.entity_id
_entity_poly.type
_entity_poly.pdbx_seq_one_letter_code
_entity_poly.pdbx_strand_id
1 'polypeptide(L)'
;MYEFKADNAGTHWWHSHTGLQLGDGLHGAFIVREPPETDPHSALYTEDRHVMVINDWPDPPQMYRYMEEMQDQWIVPMPINGGWRLQSQHFAKTLTA
;
A
#
# COMPACT_ATOMS: atom_id res chain seq x y z
N MET A 1 -17.50 -5.03 0.55
CA MET A 1 -16.95 -6.40 0.56
C MET A 1 -15.91 -6.47 -0.55
N TYR A 2 -14.71 -6.98 -0.25
CA TYR A 2 -13.63 -7.14 -1.23
C TYR A 2 -13.50 -8.63 -1.54
N GLU A 3 -13.57 -8.98 -2.83
CA GLU A 3 -13.43 -10.35 -3.31
C GLU A 3 -12.47 -10.34 -4.50
N PHE A 4 -11.39 -11.12 -4.39
CA PHE A 4 -10.38 -11.23 -5.43
C PHE A 4 -9.62 -12.55 -5.28
N LYS A 5 -9.05 -13.03 -6.38
CA LYS A 5 -8.20 -14.22 -6.40
C LYS A 5 -6.74 -13.81 -6.25
N ALA A 6 -6.09 -14.29 -5.20
CA ALA A 6 -4.68 -14.02 -4.93
C ALA A 6 -3.79 -15.04 -5.66
N ASP A 7 -3.57 -14.82 -6.96
CA ASP A 7 -2.85 -15.76 -7.83
C ASP A 7 -1.33 -15.58 -7.84
N ASN A 8 -0.83 -14.39 -7.49
CA ASN A 8 0.60 -14.11 -7.50
C ASN A 8 1.19 -14.35 -6.11
N ALA A 9 2.09 -15.33 -6.00
CA ALA A 9 2.85 -15.60 -4.79
C ALA A 9 3.86 -14.50 -4.48
N GLY A 10 4.11 -14.27 -3.19
CA GLY A 10 5.16 -13.38 -2.71
C GLY A 10 4.69 -12.31 -1.72
N THR A 11 5.57 -11.35 -1.46
CA THR A 11 5.34 -10.26 -0.51
C THR A 11 4.72 -9.06 -1.20
N HIS A 12 3.49 -8.75 -0.80
CA HIS A 12 2.72 -7.61 -1.25
C HIS A 12 2.34 -6.75 -0.03
N TRP A 13 1.58 -5.69 -0.26
CA TRP A 13 1.06 -4.82 0.79
C TRP A 13 -0.30 -4.28 0.40
N TRP A 14 -1.08 -3.89 1.40
CA TRP A 14 -2.35 -3.21 1.23
C TRP A 14 -2.31 -1.89 1.99
N HIS A 15 -3.12 -0.92 1.56
CA HIS A 15 -3.30 0.34 2.26
C HIS A 15 -4.65 0.97 1.92
N SER A 16 -5.08 1.93 2.74
CA SER A 16 -6.25 2.74 2.42
C SER A 16 -6.00 3.65 1.21
N HIS A 17 -6.98 3.73 0.33
CA HIS A 17 -7.01 4.65 -0.81
C HIS A 17 -7.95 5.83 -0.55
N THR A 18 -8.03 6.29 0.70
CA THR A 18 -8.92 7.39 1.09
C THR A 18 -8.20 8.37 2.00
N GLY A 19 -8.17 9.64 1.56
CA GLY A 19 -7.57 10.73 2.32
C GLY A 19 -6.14 10.43 2.73
N LEU A 20 -5.83 10.67 4.01
CA LEU A 20 -4.48 10.54 4.59
C LEU A 20 -4.31 9.30 5.46
N GLN A 21 -5.26 8.37 5.38
CA GLN A 21 -5.29 7.18 6.24
C GLN A 21 -4.05 6.29 6.09
N LEU A 22 -3.40 6.29 4.92
CA LEU A 22 -2.11 5.60 4.73
C LEU A 22 -1.04 6.15 5.69
N GLY A 23 -0.92 7.47 5.80
CA GLY A 23 0.03 8.16 6.67
C GLY A 23 -0.31 8.02 8.16
N ASP A 24 -1.60 7.86 8.48
CA ASP A 24 -2.08 7.54 9.83
C ASP A 24 -1.79 6.07 10.23
N GLY A 25 -1.20 5.27 9.33
CA GLY A 25 -0.81 3.89 9.57
C GLY A 25 -1.81 2.83 9.09
N LEU A 26 -2.82 3.20 8.30
CA LEU A 26 -3.79 2.24 7.74
C LEU A 26 -3.23 1.54 6.50
N HIS A 27 -2.22 0.71 6.75
CA HIS A 27 -1.54 -0.13 5.78
C HIS A 27 -1.00 -1.40 6.45
N GLY A 28 -0.61 -2.38 5.65
CA GLY A 28 0.00 -3.59 6.18
C GLY A 28 0.51 -4.53 5.09
N ALA A 29 1.25 -5.55 5.52
CA ALA A 29 1.71 -6.60 4.61
C ALA A 29 0.54 -7.46 4.14
N PHE A 30 0.62 -7.88 2.88
CA PHE A 30 -0.25 -8.88 2.27
C PHE A 30 0.64 -9.98 1.71
N ILE A 31 0.63 -11.16 2.30
CA ILE A 31 1.56 -12.23 1.94
C ILE A 31 0.77 -13.38 1.32
N VAL A 32 1.09 -13.70 0.07
CA VAL A 32 0.55 -14.85 -0.64
C VAL A 32 1.62 -15.94 -0.61
N ARG A 33 1.38 -17.01 0.14
CA ARG A 33 2.36 -18.11 0.33
C ARG A 33 2.16 -19.20 -0.70
N GLU A 34 3.26 -19.78 -1.14
CA GLU A 34 3.26 -21.02 -1.91
C GLU A 34 3.30 -22.23 -0.97
N PRO A 35 2.73 -23.37 -1.38
CA PRO A 35 2.98 -24.64 -0.73
C PRO A 35 4.50 -24.94 -0.70
N PRO A 36 5.03 -25.53 0.40
CA PRO A 36 6.45 -25.88 0.50
C PRO A 36 6.96 -26.76 -0.65
N GLU A 37 6.09 -27.58 -1.24
CA GLU A 37 6.41 -28.48 -2.35
C GLU A 37 6.73 -27.74 -3.65
N THR A 38 6.22 -26.51 -3.79
CA THR A 38 6.38 -25.67 -4.98
C THR A 38 7.36 -24.53 -4.79
N ASP A 39 7.77 -24.24 -3.54
CA ASP A 39 8.77 -23.21 -3.27
C ASP A 39 10.21 -23.75 -3.52
N PRO A 40 10.94 -23.23 -4.53
CA PRO A 40 12.30 -23.64 -4.84
C PRO A 40 13.32 -23.32 -3.74
N HIS A 41 12.95 -22.46 -2.78
CA HIS A 41 13.78 -22.01 -1.68
C HIS A 41 13.38 -22.61 -0.33
N SER A 42 12.38 -23.50 -0.29
CA SER A 42 11.88 -24.11 0.96
C SER A 42 12.95 -24.81 1.80
N ALA A 43 14.03 -25.30 1.17
CA ALA A 43 15.16 -25.92 1.85
C ALA A 43 16.18 -24.92 2.45
N LEU A 44 16.10 -23.63 2.09
CA LEU A 44 17.07 -22.60 2.49
C LEU A 44 16.72 -21.91 3.81
N TYR A 45 15.51 -22.08 4.32
CA TYR A 45 15.04 -21.46 5.55
C TYR A 45 14.14 -22.41 6.34
N THR A 46 14.08 -22.22 7.65
CA THR A 46 13.19 -23.00 8.54
C THR A 46 11.93 -22.21 8.89
N GLU A 47 12.01 -20.87 8.86
CA GLU A 47 10.91 -19.97 9.21
C GLU A 47 10.81 -18.77 8.26
N ASP A 48 9.59 -18.42 7.88
CA ASP A 48 9.21 -17.34 6.96
C ASP A 48 8.15 -16.40 7.58
N ARG A 49 8.22 -16.25 8.91
CA ARG A 49 7.21 -15.54 9.72
C ARG A 49 7.53 -14.07 9.97
N HIS A 50 8.74 -13.63 9.64
CA HIS A 50 9.20 -12.27 9.92
C HIS A 50 8.74 -11.32 8.83
N VAL A 51 8.04 -10.26 9.22
CA VAL A 51 7.57 -9.21 8.32
C VAL A 51 8.21 -7.90 8.75
N MET A 52 8.93 -7.26 7.83
CA MET A 52 9.50 -5.93 8.04
C MET A 52 8.76 -4.94 7.14
N VAL A 53 8.19 -3.90 7.76
CA VAL A 53 7.58 -2.77 7.06
C VAL A 53 8.41 -1.53 7.38
N ILE A 54 8.83 -0.83 6.34
CA ILE A 54 9.56 0.44 6.46
C ILE A 54 8.57 1.55 6.12
N ASN A 55 8.26 2.39 7.10
CA ASN A 55 7.38 3.53 6.94
C ASN A 55 8.10 4.79 7.44
N ASP A 56 7.80 5.93 6.81
CA ASP A 56 8.11 7.22 7.41
C ASP A 56 7.14 7.53 8.56
N TRP A 57 7.48 8.50 9.41
CA TRP A 57 6.59 8.96 10.47
C TRP A 57 6.61 10.48 10.48
N PRO A 58 5.81 11.12 9.62
CA PRO A 58 5.81 12.56 9.49
C PRO A 58 5.11 13.21 10.68
N ASP A 59 5.54 14.43 11.01
CA ASP A 59 4.83 15.28 11.94
C ASP A 59 3.45 15.65 11.35
N PRO A 60 2.32 15.29 12.01
CA PRO A 60 1.00 15.40 11.41
C PRO A 60 0.67 16.79 10.81
N PRO A 61 0.94 17.92 11.49
CA PRO A 61 0.67 19.25 10.93
C PRO A 61 1.45 19.53 9.63
N GLN A 62 2.67 19.01 9.51
CA GLN A 62 3.47 19.18 8.28
C GLN A 62 2.89 18.35 7.14
N MET A 63 2.44 17.12 7.44
CA MET A 63 1.80 16.24 6.45
C MET A 63 0.49 16.82 5.92
N TYR A 64 -0.38 17.32 6.80
CA TYR A 64 -1.64 17.94 6.39
C TYR A 64 -1.40 19.15 5.47
N ARG A 65 -0.46 20.03 5.80
CA ARG A 65 -0.11 21.18 4.95
C ARG A 65 0.42 20.75 3.58
N TYR A 66 1.33 19.77 3.54
CA TYR A 66 1.88 19.25 2.29
C TYR A 66 0.78 18.63 1.40
N MET A 67 -0.17 17.93 2.01
CA MET A 67 -1.27 17.29 1.30
C MET A 67 -2.36 18.26 0.83
N GLU A 68 -2.64 19.33 1.58
CA GLU A 68 -3.50 20.43 1.12
C GLU A 68 -2.90 21.08 -0.13
N GLU A 69 -1.60 21.36 -0.14
CA GLU A 69 -0.89 21.91 -1.31
C GLU A 69 -0.91 20.94 -2.50
N MET A 70 -0.90 19.62 -2.26
CA MET A 70 -0.93 18.59 -3.30
C MET A 70 -2.33 18.18 -3.77
N GLN A 71 -3.37 18.35 -2.95
CA GLN A 71 -4.75 18.07 -3.34
C GLN A 71 -5.17 18.96 -4.52
N ASP A 72 -4.73 20.21 -4.54
CA ASP A 72 -4.95 21.14 -5.65
C ASP A 72 -4.22 20.71 -6.94
N GLN A 73 -3.21 19.83 -6.83
CA GLN A 73 -2.43 19.31 -7.96
C GLN A 73 -3.00 18.00 -8.53
N TRP A 74 -4.10 17.46 -7.97
CA TRP A 74 -4.76 16.22 -8.42
C TRP A 74 -3.86 14.97 -8.45
N ILE A 75 -2.68 15.06 -7.85
CA ILE A 75 -1.60 14.08 -7.96
C ILE A 75 -1.00 13.92 -6.58
N VAL A 76 -1.14 12.73 -6.01
CA VAL A 76 -0.43 12.35 -4.79
C VAL A 76 0.79 11.54 -5.21
N PRO A 77 2.03 12.04 -5.02
CA PRO A 77 3.22 11.23 -5.20
C PRO A 77 3.25 10.17 -4.11
N MET A 78 3.06 8.92 -4.51
CA MET A 78 3.06 7.79 -3.58
C MET A 78 4.28 6.90 -3.85
N PRO A 79 4.98 6.46 -2.80
CA PRO A 79 5.97 5.41 -2.94
C PRO A 79 5.23 4.11 -3.26
N ILE A 80 5.35 3.62 -4.49
CA ILE A 80 4.83 2.33 -4.92
C ILE A 80 6.03 1.46 -5.29
N ASN A 81 6.24 0.38 -4.54
CA ASN A 81 7.31 -0.62 -4.78
C ASN A 81 8.70 0.03 -4.95
N GLY A 82 9.03 1.01 -4.11
CA GLY A 82 10.34 1.68 -4.13
C GLY A 82 10.53 2.75 -5.23
N GLY A 83 9.48 3.09 -5.98
CA GLY A 83 9.50 4.18 -6.95
C GLY A 83 8.40 5.23 -6.69
N TRP A 84 8.65 6.47 -7.09
CA TRP A 84 7.62 7.53 -7.08
C TRP A 84 6.66 7.32 -8.25
N ARG A 85 5.38 7.08 -7.97
CA ARG A 85 4.34 7.03 -9.00
C ARG A 85 3.24 8.03 -8.67
N LEU A 86 2.75 8.69 -9.70
CA LEU A 86 1.62 9.61 -9.61
C LEU A 86 0.33 8.78 -9.72
N GLN A 87 -0.53 8.84 -8.72
CA GLN A 87 -1.90 8.32 -8.83
C GLN A 87 -2.92 9.46 -8.76
N SER A 88 -3.87 9.45 -9.68
CA SER A 88 -5.03 10.34 -9.66
C SER A 88 -6.12 9.76 -8.76
N GLN A 89 -6.67 10.55 -7.82
CA GLN A 89 -7.75 10.10 -6.93
C GLN A 89 -9.15 10.09 -7.59
N HIS A 90 -9.28 9.79 -8.88
CA HIS A 90 -10.58 9.75 -9.55
C HIS A 90 -11.38 8.48 -9.17
N PHE A 91 -12.08 8.53 -8.04
CA PHE A 91 -13.29 7.73 -7.78
C PHE A 91 -14.50 8.67 -7.68
N ALA A 92 -15.23 8.78 -8.80
CA ALA A 92 -16.61 9.23 -8.97
C ALA A 92 -17.16 10.35 -8.05
N LYS A 93 -17.06 11.60 -8.51
CA LYS A 93 -18.13 12.60 -8.30
C LYS A 93 -19.01 12.62 -9.55
N THR A 94 -19.95 11.69 -9.64
CA THR A 94 -21.08 11.82 -10.59
C THR A 94 -22.37 11.34 -9.93
N LEU A 95 -22.93 12.19 -9.07
CA LEU A 95 -24.38 12.30 -8.87
C LEU A 95 -24.68 13.77 -8.55
N THR A 96 -24.77 14.59 -9.59
CA THR A 96 -25.54 15.82 -9.56
C THR A 96 -27.00 15.48 -9.85
N ALA A 97 -27.88 15.91 -8.94
CA ALA A 97 -29.32 16.19 -9.06
C ALA A 97 -30.23 15.17 -9.78
#